data_AF-A0A5B6TRA1-F1
#
_entry.id   AF-A0A5B6TRA1-F1
#
_cell.length_a   1.000
_cell.length_b   1.000
_cell.length_c   1.000
_cell.angle_alpha   90.00
_cell.angle_beta   90.00
_cell.angle_gamma   90.00
#
_symmetry.space_group_name_H-M   'P 1'
#
loop_
_entity.id
_entity.type
_entity.pdbx_description
1 polymer ?
#
loop_
_entity_poly.entity_id
_entity_poly.type
_entity_poly.pdbx_seq_one_letter_code
_entity_poly.pdbx_strand_id
1 'polypeptide(L)'
;MRPVAFVAVVPGKAGGTNLFILAITSTQPGRDRVAVGVPEIERRRASLDPIPLWVIVDEYNHDILESSAYFEPGARIGAFSPSFHKKVMSAFIAAVRTGQSKAIPRVD
;
A
#
# COMPACT_ATOMS: atom_id res chain seq x y z
N MET A 1 7.96 4.98 15.33
CA MET A 1 7.31 4.16 14.29
C MET A 1 8.36 3.67 13.32
N ARG A 2 8.36 2.38 12.95
CA ARG A 2 9.08 1.93 11.75
C ARG A 2 8.17 2.23 10.55
N PRO A 3 8.67 2.80 9.44
CA PRO A 3 7.85 3.00 8.25
C PRO A 3 7.41 1.64 7.73
N VAL A 4 6.10 1.41 7.67
CA VAL A 4 5.51 0.21 7.08
C VAL A 4 4.68 0.62 5.88
N ALA A 5 4.82 -0.11 4.78
CA ALA A 5 4.06 0.13 3.56
C ALA A 5 3.30 -1.13 3.15
N PHE A 6 2.12 -0.92 2.56
CA PHE A 6 1.41 -1.95 1.83
C PHE A 6 1.95 -2.00 0.41
N VAL A 7 2.52 -3.13 0.01
CA VAL A 7 3.02 -3.33 -1.36
C VAL A 7 2.06 -4.22 -2.13
N ALA A 8 1.40 -3.64 -3.13
CA ALA A 8 0.62 -4.39 -4.10
C ALA A 8 1.53 -4.79 -5.27
N VAL A 9 1.64 -6.09 -5.52
CA VAL A 9 2.44 -6.66 -6.59
C VAL A 9 1.50 -7.05 -7.72
N VAL A 10 1.68 -6.45 -8.90
CA VAL A 10 0.83 -6.69 -10.07
C VAL A 10 1.70 -7.06 -11.27
N PRO A 11 1.50 -8.24 -11.89
CA PRO A 11 2.22 -8.59 -13.11
C PRO A 11 1.88 -7.61 -14.24
N GLY A 12 2.90 -7.03 -14.85
CA GLY A 12 2.78 -6.08 -15.96
C GLY A 12 2.74 -6.78 -17.32
N LYS A 13 2.27 -6.06 -18.33
CA LYS A 13 2.05 -6.58 -19.69
C LYS A 13 3.33 -6.89 -20.48
N ALA A 14 4.49 -6.40 -20.04
CA ALA A 14 5.78 -6.51 -20.74
C ALA A 14 6.80 -7.39 -20.01
N GLY A 15 6.36 -8.28 -19.11
CA GLY A 15 7.24 -9.12 -18.30
C GLY A 15 7.83 -8.44 -17.07
N GLY A 16 7.52 -7.15 -16.84
CA GLY A 16 7.86 -6.43 -15.62
C GLY A 16 6.76 -6.53 -14.54
N THR A 17 7.13 -6.49 -13.28
CA THR A 17 6.24 -6.60 -12.12
C THR A 17 6.08 -5.22 -11.48
N ASN A 18 4.85 -4.69 -11.52
CA ASN A 18 4.54 -3.39 -10.95
C ASN A 18 4.38 -3.51 -9.43
N LEU A 19 5.10 -2.67 -8.71
CA LEU A 19 4.99 -2.50 -7.27
C LEU A 19 4.25 -1.19 -6.99
N PHE A 20 3.07 -1.29 -6.39
CA PHE A 20 2.34 -0.13 -5.86
C PHE A 20 2.55 -0.10 -4.36
N ILE A 21 3.25 0.92 -3.88
CA ILE A 21 3.62 1.07 -2.47
C ILE A 21 2.72 2.14 -1.87
N LEU A 22 1.82 1.73 -0.99
CA LEU A 22 0.87 2.55 -0.27
C LEU A 22 1.34 2.77 1.17
N ALA A 23 1.24 3.99 1.67
CA ALA A 23 1.65 4.30 3.03
C ALA A 23 0.66 3.75 4.07
N ILE A 24 1.18 3.24 5.19
CA ILE A 24 0.39 2.91 6.38
C ILE A 24 0.68 3.97 7.45
N THR A 25 -0.38 4.53 8.05
CA THR A 25 -0.27 5.54 9.10
C THR A 25 -1.09 5.15 10.33
N SER A 26 -0.67 5.58 11.52
CA SER A 26 -1.49 5.56 12.75
C SER A 26 -2.20 6.88 13.01
N THR A 27 -1.96 7.90 12.19
CA THR A 27 -2.68 9.16 12.27
C THR A 27 -3.98 9.02 11.51
N GLN A 28 -5.09 9.32 12.17
CA GLN A 28 -6.40 9.30 11.53
C GLN A 28 -6.39 10.27 10.32
N PRO A 29 -6.67 9.78 9.10
CA PRO A 29 -6.69 10.61 7.91
C PRO A 29 -7.81 11.67 8.01
N GLY A 30 -7.53 12.87 7.49
CA GLY A 30 -8.53 13.94 7.36
C GLY A 30 -9.64 13.56 6.37
N ARG A 31 -10.74 14.32 6.37
CA ARG A 31 -11.91 14.06 5.49
C ARG A 31 -11.58 14.13 4.00
N ASP A 32 -10.51 14.84 3.65
CA ASP A 32 -10.07 15.04 2.27
C ASP A 32 -9.16 13.92 1.76
N ARG A 33 -8.81 12.95 2.63
CA ARG A 33 -7.93 11.82 2.29
C ARG A 33 -8.73 10.54 2.09
N VAL A 34 -8.37 9.77 1.09
CA VAL A 34 -8.94 8.44 0.85
C VAL A 34 -8.08 7.39 1.53
N ALA A 35 -8.66 6.67 2.49
CA ALA A 35 -7.95 5.67 3.26
C ALA A 35 -8.81 4.47 3.63
N VAL A 36 -8.16 3.32 3.82
CA VAL A 36 -8.79 2.07 4.27
C VAL A 36 -8.28 1.75 5.67
N GLY A 37 -9.17 1.75 6.66
CA GLY A 37 -8.83 1.29 8.00
C GLY A 37 -8.42 -0.19 8.00
N VAL A 38 -7.33 -0.52 8.69
CA VAL A 38 -6.80 -1.87 8.83
C VAL A 38 -7.51 -2.56 10.00
N PRO A 39 -8.33 -3.61 9.78
CA PRO A 39 -9.00 -4.33 10.86
C PRO A 39 -8.00 -4.97 11.82
N GLU A 40 -8.39 -5.18 13.08
CA GLU A 40 -7.49 -5.77 14.09
C GLU A 40 -6.93 -7.13 13.66
N ILE A 41 -7.77 -7.99 13.08
CA ILE A 41 -7.36 -9.31 12.58
C ILE A 41 -6.27 -9.20 11.51
N GLU A 42 -6.33 -8.16 10.66
CA GLU A 42 -5.36 -7.91 9.60
C GLU A 42 -4.06 -7.33 10.17
N ARG A 43 -4.14 -6.47 11.20
CA ARG A 43 -2.94 -6.00 11.92
C ARG A 43 -2.19 -7.16 12.58
N ARG A 44 -2.90 -8.07 13.25
CA ARG A 44 -2.29 -9.27 13.85
C ARG A 44 -1.65 -10.19 12.81
N ARG A 45 -2.30 -10.42 11.67
CA ARG A 45 -1.76 -11.25 10.57
C ARG A 45 -0.52 -10.65 9.92
N ALA A 46 -0.49 -9.34 9.78
CA ALA A 46 0.64 -8.62 9.20
C ALA A 46 1.72 -8.26 10.23
N SER A 47 1.63 -8.77 11.47
CA SER A 47 2.56 -8.46 12.57
C SER A 47 2.73 -6.96 12.82
N LEU A 48 1.64 -6.20 12.68
CA LEU A 48 1.59 -4.75 12.89
C LEU A 48 1.24 -4.41 14.34
N ASP A 49 1.53 -3.18 14.72
CA ASP A 49 1.15 -2.63 16.02
C ASP A 49 -0.37 -2.76 16.27
N PRO A 50 -0.80 -3.00 17.52
CA PRO A 50 -2.21 -3.21 17.85
C PRO A 50 -3.05 -1.92 17.74
N ILE A 51 -2.42 -0.76 17.57
CA ILE A 51 -3.05 0.55 17.43
C ILE A 51 -3.89 0.65 16.14
N PRO A 52 -4.85 1.58 16.05
CA PRO A 52 -5.54 1.87 14.80
C PRO A 52 -4.55 2.26 13.69
N LEU A 53 -4.71 1.65 12.52
CA LEU A 53 -3.90 1.91 11.34
C LEU A 53 -4.79 2.11 10.12
N TRP A 54 -4.30 2.90 9.17
CA TRP A 54 -4.96 3.19 7.90
C TRP A 54 -3.98 3.04 6.75
N VAL A 55 -4.41 2.39 5.68
CA VAL A 55 -3.73 2.41 4.38
C VAL A 55 -4.21 3.62 3.61
N ILE A 56 -3.30 4.52 3.28
CA ILE A 56 -3.56 5.68 2.42
C ILE A 56 -3.62 5.20 0.97
N VAL A 57 -4.70 5.51 0.24
CA VAL A 57 -4.91 5.03 -1.15
C VAL A 57 -4.99 6.16 -2.18
N ASP A 58 -4.97 7.42 -1.74
CA ASP A 58 -4.86 8.60 -2.60
C ASP A 58 -3.40 8.95 -2.97
N GLU A 59 -2.43 8.29 -2.36
CA GLU A 59 -1.01 8.50 -2.64
C GLU A 59 -0.32 7.14 -2.76
N TYR A 60 0.48 6.99 -3.80
CA TYR A 60 1.26 5.78 -4.01
C TYR A 60 2.62 6.10 -4.63
N ASN A 61 3.61 5.31 -4.25
CA ASN A 61 4.85 5.19 -5.02
C ASN A 61 4.69 4.03 -5.99
N HIS A 62 5.13 4.23 -7.23
CA HIS A 62 5.16 3.18 -8.25
C HIS A 62 6.62 2.80 -8.52
N ASP A 63 6.87 1.50 -8.56
CA ASP A 63 8.19 0.94 -8.84
C ASP A 63 8.03 -0.30 -9.73
N ILE A 64 9.11 -0.71 -10.40
CA ILE A 64 9.17 -1.91 -11.21
C ILE A 64 10.18 -2.85 -10.55
N LEU A 65 9.73 -4.04 -10.14
CA LEU A 65 10.54 -4.98 -9.35
C LEU A 65 11.89 -5.28 -10.01
N GLU A 66 11.90 -5.44 -11.33
CA GLU A 66 13.07 -5.80 -12.12
C GLU A 66 14.11 -4.66 -12.20
N SER A 67 13.70 -3.41 -11.90
CA SER A 67 14.60 -2.25 -11.82
C SER A 67 14.76 -1.71 -10.40
N SER A 68 14.09 -2.30 -9.40
CA SER A 68 14.08 -1.77 -8.04
C SER A 68 15.32 -2.22 -7.29
N ALA A 69 16.27 -1.30 -7.08
CA ALA A 69 17.49 -1.55 -6.32
C ALA A 69 17.25 -1.80 -4.81
N TYR A 70 16.04 -1.55 -4.30
CA TYR A 70 15.71 -1.52 -2.87
C TYR A 70 14.68 -2.58 -2.43
N PHE A 71 14.21 -3.44 -3.34
CA PHE A 71 13.29 -4.51 -2.95
C PHE A 71 14.06 -5.70 -2.38
N GLU A 72 14.35 -5.65 -1.08
CA GLU A 72 14.84 -6.82 -0.36
C GLU A 72 13.68 -7.77 -0.03
N PRO A 73 13.61 -8.99 -0.60
CA PRO A 73 12.52 -9.93 -0.34
C PRO A 73 12.39 -10.33 1.15
N GLY A 74 13.47 -10.16 1.92
CA GLY A 74 13.56 -10.48 3.35
C GLY A 74 12.99 -9.41 4.29
N ALA A 75 12.66 -8.21 3.82
CA ALA A 75 12.13 -7.12 4.65
C ALA A 75 10.60 -7.26 4.93
N ARG A 76 9.98 -8.38 4.52
CA ARG A 76 8.54 -8.60 4.68
C ARG A 76 8.21 -8.91 6.15
N ILE A 77 7.59 -7.94 6.83
CA ILE A 77 7.19 -8.06 8.24
C ILE A 77 5.97 -9.00 8.40
N GLY A 78 5.15 -9.16 7.35
CA GLY A 78 3.98 -10.03 7.34
C GLY A 78 3.16 -9.92 6.05
N ALA A 79 1.97 -10.52 6.03
CA ALA A 79 1.06 -10.46 4.89
C ALA A 79 -0.38 -10.22 5.34
N PHE A 80 -1.10 -9.41 4.56
CA PHE A 80 -2.55 -9.26 4.70
C PHE A 80 -3.30 -10.39 4.01
N SER A 81 -4.54 -10.59 4.41
CA SER A 81 -5.40 -11.56 3.74
C SER A 81 -5.77 -11.15 2.31
N PRO A 82 -6.10 -12.11 1.43
CA PRO A 82 -6.57 -11.81 0.07
C PRO A 82 -7.82 -10.92 0.05
N SER A 83 -8.73 -11.07 1.02
CA SER A 83 -9.94 -10.25 1.11
C SER A 83 -9.63 -8.80 1.47
N PHE A 84 -8.72 -8.58 2.42
CA PHE A 84 -8.27 -7.24 2.76
C PHE A 84 -7.48 -6.60 1.61
N HIS A 85 -6.59 -7.37 0.97
CA HIS A 85 -5.89 -6.94 -0.24
C HIS A 85 -6.87 -6.47 -1.33
N LYS A 86 -7.91 -7.28 -1.64
CA LYS A 86 -8.94 -6.91 -2.62
C LYS A 86 -9.70 -5.64 -2.24
N LYS A 87 -9.99 -5.44 -0.95
CA LYS A 87 -10.64 -4.22 -0.44
C LYS A 87 -9.77 -2.98 -0.68
N VAL A 88 -8.48 -3.06 -0.34
CA VAL A 88 -7.51 -1.97 -0.56
C VAL A 88 -7.38 -1.66 -2.05
N MET A 89 -7.21 -2.69 -2.89
CA MET A 89 -7.10 -2.50 -4.34
C MET A 89 -8.36 -1.89 -4.96
N SER A 90 -9.55 -2.29 -4.49
CA SER A 90 -10.81 -1.70 -4.98
C SER A 90 -10.91 -0.21 -4.62
N ALA A 91 -10.52 0.16 -3.40
CA ALA A 91 -10.49 1.56 -2.96
C ALA A 91 -9.42 2.37 -3.73
N PHE A 92 -8.25 1.79 -3.96
CA PHE A 92 -7.19 2.40 -4.76
C PHE A 92 -7.63 2.65 -6.20
N ILE A 93 -8.20 1.64 -6.88
CA ILE A 93 -8.69 1.79 -8.25
C ILE A 93 -9.80 2.85 -8.33
N ALA A 94 -10.68 2.90 -7.33
CA ALA A 94 -11.70 3.95 -7.26
C ALA A 94 -11.08 5.35 -7.14
N ALA A 95 -10.10 5.53 -6.24
CA ALA A 95 -9.40 6.81 -6.07
C ALA A 95 -8.63 7.25 -7.33
N VAL A 96 -7.99 6.31 -8.03
CA VAL A 96 -7.32 6.58 -9.31
C VAL A 96 -8.33 7.02 -10.37
N ARG A 97 -9.48 6.33 -10.47
CA ARG A 97 -10.53 6.66 -11.46
C ARG A 97 -11.21 7.99 -11.22
N THR A 98 -11.35 8.42 -9.97
CA THR A 98 -11.94 9.72 -9.61
C THR A 98 -10.95 10.88 -9.67
N GLY A 99 -9.69 10.61 -10.06
CA GLY A 99 -8.62 11.63 -10.08
C GLY A 99 -8.18 12.07 -8.68
N GLN A 100 -8.57 11.34 -7.64
CA GLN A 100 -8.21 11.63 -6.26
C GLN A 100 -6.91 10.93 -5.84
N SER A 101 -6.27 10.17 -6.73
CA SER A 101 -4.98 9.55 -6.47
C SER A 101 -3.85 10.24 -7.23
N LYS A 102 -2.74 10.52 -6.54
CA LYS A 102 -1.53 11.12 -7.11
C LYS A 102 -0.37 10.14 -6.99
N ALA A 103 0.25 9.82 -8.13
CA ALA A 103 1.55 9.18 -8.13
C ALA A 103 2.58 10.16 -7.57
N ILE A 104 3.32 9.74 -6.55
CA ILE A 104 4.45 10.51 -6.04
C ILE A 104 5.68 10.08 -6.85
N PRO A 105 6.22 10.92 -7.76
CA PRO A 105 7.47 10.61 -8.42
C PRO A 105 8.58 10.59 -7.36
N ARG A 106 9.38 9.53 -7.34
CA ARG A 106 10.62 9.54 -6.56
C ARG A 106 11.55 10.55 -7.24
N VAL A 107 11.89 11.62 -6.51
CA VAL A 107 12.94 12.54 -6.91
C VAL A 107 14.23 11.93 -6.38
N ASP A 108 15.15 11.58 -7.29
CA ASP A 108 16.51 11.14 -6.95
C ASP A 108 17.29 12.24 -6.22
#